data_AF-A0A0K0GI09-F1
#
_entry.id   AF-A0A0K0GI09-F1
#
_cell.length_a   1.000
_cell.length_b   1.000
_cell.length_c   1.000
_cell.angle_alpha   90.00
_cell.angle_beta   90.00
_cell.angle_gamma   90.00
#
_symmetry.space_group_name_H-M   'P 1'
#
loop_
_entity.id
_entity.type
_entity.pdbx_description
1 polymer ?
#
loop_
_entity_poly.entity_id
_entity_poly.type
_entity_poly.pdbx_seq_one_letter_code
_entity_poly.pdbx_strand_id
1 'polypeptide(L)'
;MIGLVASTAYLGWSLMAKELVDRQADRALAAMGLADAPRFSVPMPLNTLLWRVVAMTPSGYVMGERSLVADTGPMHFRGFSSNTQALGEVAGFDSVRRLTWFNRGFMRARLVDDDLMLSDLRMGLEPDYNFNFVVAHRENGKWQPIVPRQVQAAYRAPVARDQIGAVLAQMWQRIWHEPRSTALTGDLQDAGAPAAVPASAAR
;
A
#
# COMPACT_ATOMS: atom_id res chain seq x y z
N MET A 1 -2.52 30.22 -26.89
CA MET A 1 -1.10 30.30 -26.47
C MET A 1 -0.91 30.07 -24.98
N ILE A 2 -1.57 30.85 -24.10
CA ILE A 2 -1.43 30.71 -22.63
C ILE A 2 -1.70 29.26 -22.15
N GLY A 3 -2.77 28.63 -22.65
CA GLY A 3 -3.10 27.25 -22.27
C GLY A 3 -2.04 26.21 -22.66
N LEU A 4 -1.34 26.41 -23.80
CA LEU A 4 -0.28 25.51 -24.25
C LEU A 4 1.00 25.67 -23.43
N VAL A 5 1.35 26.91 -23.10
CA VAL A 5 2.51 27.19 -22.25
C VAL A 5 2.27 26.64 -20.84
N ALA A 6 1.09 26.88 -20.28
CA ALA A 6 0.71 26.37 -18.96
C ALA A 6 0.68 24.83 -18.91
N SER A 7 0.11 24.17 -19.93
CA SER A 7 0.09 22.70 -19.98
C SER A 7 1.49 22.11 -20.13
N THR A 8 2.32 22.70 -20.99
CA THR A 8 3.70 22.23 -21.19
C THR A 8 4.54 22.41 -19.93
N ALA A 9 4.41 23.56 -19.25
CA ALA A 9 5.07 23.81 -17.98
C ALA A 9 4.63 22.81 -16.91
N TYR A 10 3.33 22.51 -16.81
CA TYR A 10 2.80 21.53 -15.86
C TYR A 10 3.30 20.11 -16.11
N LEU A 11 3.36 19.68 -17.37
CA LEU A 11 3.91 18.37 -17.74
C LEU A 11 5.41 18.30 -17.47
N GLY A 12 6.15 19.34 -17.84
CA GLY A 12 7.59 19.45 -17.55
C GLY A 12 7.87 19.40 -16.05
N TRP A 13 7.09 20.12 -15.25
CA TRP A 13 7.14 20.06 -13.79
C TRP A 13 6.86 18.65 -13.27
N SER A 14 5.81 17.99 -13.77
CA SER A 14 5.43 16.65 -13.32
C SER A 14 6.51 15.61 -13.58
N LEU A 15 7.20 15.70 -14.73
CA LEU A 15 8.33 14.83 -15.07
C LEU A 15 9.53 15.11 -14.16
N MET A 16 9.85 16.38 -13.91
CA MET A 16 10.95 16.76 -13.02
C MET A 16 10.68 16.33 -11.57
N ALA A 17 9.45 16.51 -11.09
CA ALA A 17 8.99 16.06 -9.79
C ALA A 17 9.14 14.54 -9.64
N LYS A 18 8.68 13.78 -10.64
CA LYS A 18 8.82 12.32 -10.67
C LYS A 18 10.29 11.88 -10.57
N GLU A 19 11.15 12.47 -11.40
CA GLU A 19 12.58 12.16 -11.44
C GLU A 19 13.28 12.44 -10.09
N LEU A 20 12.95 13.57 -9.44
CA LEU A 20 13.48 13.89 -8.11
C LEU A 20 13.09 12.84 -7.07
N VAL A 21 11.83 12.42 -7.07
CA VAL A 21 11.32 11.42 -6.13
C VAL A 21 11.93 10.06 -6.39
N ASP A 22 12.01 9.65 -7.65
CA ASP A 22 12.57 8.35 -8.03
C ASP A 22 14.04 8.24 -7.58
N ARG A 23 14.86 9.28 -7.77
CA ARG A 23 16.25 9.29 -7.25
C ARG A 23 16.34 9.18 -5.74
N GLN A 24 15.45 9.84 -5.01
CA GLN A 24 15.45 9.78 -3.54
C GLN A 24 14.98 8.44 -3.03
N ALA A 25 13.96 7.87 -3.67
CA ALA A 25 13.51 6.51 -3.42
C ALA A 25 14.64 5.49 -3.66
N ASP A 26 15.34 5.59 -4.79
CA ASP A 26 16.44 4.71 -5.14
C ASP A 26 17.55 4.72 -4.09
N ARG A 27 17.96 5.92 -3.64
CA ARG A 27 18.98 6.07 -2.59
C ARG A 27 18.54 5.45 -1.27
N ALA A 28 17.31 5.74 -0.84
CA ALA A 28 16.79 5.24 0.42
C ALA A 28 16.54 3.72 0.39
N LEU A 29 16.03 3.16 -0.71
CA LEU A 29 15.86 1.73 -0.89
C LEU A 29 17.21 1.00 -1.01
N ALA A 30 18.19 1.57 -1.70
CA ALA A 30 19.54 1.01 -1.77
C ALA A 30 20.19 0.93 -0.39
N ALA A 31 20.00 1.95 0.46
CA ALA A 31 20.48 1.94 1.84
C ALA A 31 19.83 0.83 2.70
N MET A 32 18.64 0.35 2.32
CA MET A 32 17.95 -0.78 2.96
C MET A 32 18.27 -2.13 2.32
N GLY A 33 19.17 -2.20 1.33
CA GLY A 33 19.46 -3.42 0.57
C GLY A 33 18.38 -3.81 -0.45
N LEU A 34 17.49 -2.87 -0.80
CA LEU A 34 16.37 -3.04 -1.72
C LEU A 34 16.58 -2.30 -3.05
N ALA A 35 17.84 -2.13 -3.48
CA ALA A 35 18.19 -1.37 -4.69
C ALA A 35 17.49 -1.90 -5.95
N ASP A 36 17.38 -3.22 -6.09
CA ASP A 36 16.76 -3.89 -7.25
C ASP A 36 15.30 -4.29 -7.02
N ALA A 37 14.71 -3.88 -5.89
CA ALA A 37 13.33 -4.20 -5.59
C ALA A 37 12.37 -3.55 -6.61
N PRO A 38 11.40 -4.31 -7.15
CA PRO A 38 10.32 -3.74 -7.96
C PRO A 38 9.61 -2.64 -7.18
N ARG A 39 9.53 -1.45 -7.79
CA ARG A 39 8.96 -0.26 -7.16
C ARG A 39 8.13 0.57 -8.13
N PHE A 40 7.24 1.36 -7.57
CA PHE A 40 6.54 2.41 -8.30
C PHE A 40 6.40 3.67 -7.44
N SER A 41 6.37 4.82 -8.11
CA SER A 41 6.08 6.11 -7.52
C SER A 41 4.85 6.72 -8.18
N VAL A 42 3.93 7.24 -7.38
CA VAL A 42 2.72 7.90 -7.84
C VAL A 42 2.48 9.19 -7.07
N PRO A 43 2.02 10.26 -7.75
CA PRO A 43 1.56 11.44 -7.04
C PRO A 43 0.34 11.07 -6.19
N MET A 44 0.24 11.69 -5.02
CA MET A 44 -0.97 11.59 -4.21
C MET A 44 -2.14 12.28 -4.93
N PRO A 45 -3.39 11.89 -4.64
CA PRO A 45 -4.56 12.47 -5.31
C PRO A 45 -4.55 14.01 -5.29
N LEU A 46 -4.91 14.61 -6.42
CA LEU A 46 -5.12 16.05 -6.60
C LEU A 46 -3.86 16.94 -6.49
N ASN A 47 -2.63 16.38 -6.47
CA ASN A 47 -1.42 17.20 -6.41
C ASN A 47 -0.18 16.49 -7.00
N THR A 48 0.85 17.26 -7.36
CA THR A 48 2.16 16.76 -7.85
C THR A 48 3.31 17.08 -6.89
N LEU A 49 2.98 17.47 -5.65
CA LEU A 49 3.94 17.89 -4.63
C LEU A 49 4.24 16.78 -3.63
N LEU A 50 3.24 15.98 -3.27
CA LEU A 50 3.35 14.83 -2.39
C LEU A 50 3.30 13.55 -3.21
N TRP A 51 4.33 12.74 -3.05
CA TRP A 51 4.49 11.50 -3.79
C TRP A 51 4.54 10.32 -2.83
N ARG A 52 3.97 9.21 -3.28
CA ARG A 52 4.02 7.94 -2.59
C ARG A 52 4.87 6.98 -3.39
N VAL A 53 5.73 6.24 -2.71
CA VAL A 53 6.57 5.20 -3.28
C VAL A 53 6.29 3.89 -2.56
N VAL A 54 6.09 2.83 -3.34
CA VAL A 54 5.92 1.46 -2.83
C VAL A 54 6.98 0.58 -3.48
N ALA A 55 7.65 -0.24 -2.69
CA ALA A 55 8.62 -1.23 -3.16
C ALA A 55 8.33 -2.60 -2.54
N MET A 56 8.46 -3.66 -3.35
CA MET A 56 8.25 -5.03 -2.90
C MET A 56 9.46 -5.56 -2.13
N THR A 57 9.23 -6.43 -1.16
CA THR A 57 10.28 -7.11 -0.39
C THR A 57 10.01 -8.62 -0.35
N PRO A 58 11.00 -9.47 -0.01
CA PRO A 58 10.80 -10.93 0.06
C PRO A 58 9.69 -11.38 1.04
N SER A 59 9.41 -10.58 2.06
CA SER A 59 8.42 -10.86 3.11
C SER A 59 7.18 -9.96 3.04
N GLY A 60 7.06 -9.09 2.04
CA GLY A 60 6.03 -8.06 2.03
C GLY A 60 6.30 -6.89 1.10
N TYR A 61 6.09 -5.68 1.59
CA TYR A 61 6.38 -4.43 0.87
C TYR A 61 6.72 -3.32 1.84
N VAL A 62 7.36 -2.29 1.32
CA VAL A 62 7.59 -1.04 2.03
C VAL A 62 6.88 0.09 1.31
N MET A 63 6.34 1.04 2.09
CA MET A 63 5.69 2.25 1.59
C MET A 63 6.30 3.47 2.25
N GLY A 64 6.57 4.50 1.45
CA GLY A 64 7.01 5.79 1.95
C GLY A 64 6.30 6.91 1.22
N GLU A 65 6.27 8.07 1.86
CA GLU A 65 5.76 9.31 1.29
C GLU A 65 6.84 10.37 1.31
N ARG A 66 6.87 11.22 0.27
CA ARG A 66 7.79 12.34 0.17
C ARG A 66 7.08 13.58 -0.36
N SER A 67 7.14 14.67 0.40
CA SER A 67 6.83 16.01 -0.07
C SER A 67 8.06 16.63 -0.75
N LEU A 68 7.88 17.19 -1.94
CA LEU A 68 8.93 17.94 -2.63
C LEU A 68 9.16 19.34 -2.05
N VAL A 69 8.27 19.81 -1.17
CA VAL A 69 8.34 21.15 -0.58
C VAL A 69 8.85 21.11 0.85
N ALA A 70 8.35 20.17 1.65
CA ALA A 70 8.68 20.09 3.07
C ALA A 70 9.86 19.16 3.36
N ASP A 71 9.98 18.02 2.67
CA ASP A 71 10.94 16.97 3.05
C ASP A 71 12.34 17.25 2.48
N THR A 72 13.29 17.54 3.37
CA THR A 72 14.69 17.83 3.04
C THR A 72 15.63 16.64 3.26
N GLY A 73 15.27 15.72 4.16
CA GLY A 73 16.07 14.54 4.50
C GLY A 73 15.86 13.30 3.59
N PRO A 74 16.48 12.16 3.95
CA PRO A 74 16.25 10.87 3.30
C PRO A 74 14.78 10.45 3.37
N MET A 75 14.32 9.67 2.39
CA MET A 75 12.97 9.14 2.39
C MET A 75 12.81 8.04 3.45
N HIS A 76 11.77 8.14 4.27
CA HIS A 76 11.44 7.14 5.27
C HIS A 76 10.41 6.14 4.74
N PHE A 77 10.71 4.86 4.90
CA PHE A 77 9.85 3.75 4.49
C PHE A 77 9.29 3.02 5.72
N ARG A 78 8.02 2.63 5.63
CA ARG A 78 7.32 1.76 6.57
C ARG A 78 7.13 0.39 5.94
N GLY A 79 7.50 -0.67 6.65
CA GLY A 79 7.33 -2.04 6.21
C GLY A 79 5.97 -2.61 6.57
N PHE A 80 5.43 -3.44 5.68
CA PHE A 80 4.19 -4.17 5.83
C PHE A 80 4.42 -5.63 5.43
N SER A 81 3.88 -6.55 6.22
CA SER A 81 3.98 -7.99 5.97
C SER A 81 3.01 -8.43 4.87
N SER A 82 3.40 -9.45 4.13
CA SER A 82 2.56 -10.16 3.16
C SER A 82 2.81 -11.64 3.32
N ASN A 83 1.76 -12.46 3.16
CA ASN A 83 1.92 -13.90 3.15
C ASN A 83 2.47 -14.36 1.78
N THR A 84 3.76 -14.09 1.55
CA THR A 84 4.45 -14.41 0.28
C THR A 84 4.56 -15.91 0.04
N GLN A 85 4.58 -16.71 1.11
CA GLN A 85 4.50 -18.17 1.02
C GLN A 85 3.16 -18.61 0.41
N ALA A 86 2.03 -18.19 1.00
CA ALA A 86 0.72 -18.54 0.48
C ALA A 86 0.52 -18.03 -0.96
N LEU A 87 1.02 -16.83 -1.27
CA LEU A 87 1.00 -16.27 -2.63
C LEU A 87 1.78 -17.17 -3.61
N GLY A 88 2.93 -17.69 -3.21
CA GLY A 88 3.73 -18.63 -4.00
C GLY A 88 3.01 -19.95 -4.25
N GLU A 89 2.32 -20.49 -3.24
CA GLU A 89 1.56 -21.74 -3.33
C GLU A 89 0.37 -21.63 -4.31
N VAL A 90 -0.27 -20.46 -4.40
CA VAL A 90 -1.41 -20.21 -5.30
C VAL A 90 -1.02 -19.57 -6.63
N ALA A 91 0.27 -19.30 -6.87
CA ALA A 91 0.76 -18.58 -8.05
C ALA A 91 0.36 -19.25 -9.39
N GLY A 92 0.12 -20.57 -9.35
CA GLY A 92 -0.33 -21.35 -10.50
C GLY A 92 -1.80 -21.15 -10.88
N PHE A 93 -2.63 -20.57 -10.01
CA PHE A 93 -4.06 -20.39 -10.29
C PHE A 93 -4.28 -19.31 -11.34
N ASP A 94 -5.23 -19.53 -12.26
CA ASP A 94 -5.48 -18.60 -13.37
C ASP A 94 -5.91 -17.20 -12.91
N SER A 95 -6.66 -17.13 -11.80
CA SER A 95 -7.04 -15.88 -11.15
C SER A 95 -5.83 -15.08 -10.69
N VAL A 96 -4.90 -15.76 -10.01
CA VAL A 96 -3.66 -15.17 -9.50
C VAL A 96 -2.74 -14.77 -10.65
N ARG A 97 -2.60 -15.60 -11.68
CA ARG A 97 -1.81 -15.27 -12.87
C ARG A 97 -2.32 -14.03 -13.60
N ARG A 98 -3.65 -13.91 -13.79
CA ARG A 98 -4.26 -12.71 -14.40
C ARG A 98 -4.04 -11.48 -13.53
N LEU A 99 -4.21 -11.62 -12.21
CA LEU A 99 -4.00 -10.51 -11.30
C LEU A 99 -2.53 -10.05 -11.29
N THR A 100 -1.58 -10.99 -11.23
CA THR A 100 -0.14 -10.72 -11.32
C THR A 100 0.24 -10.06 -12.64
N TRP A 101 -0.35 -10.49 -13.76
CA TRP A 101 -0.15 -9.83 -15.04
C TRP A 101 -0.67 -8.38 -15.03
N PHE A 102 -1.86 -8.16 -14.47
CA PHE A 102 -2.50 -6.84 -14.41
C PHE A 102 -1.74 -5.88 -13.49
N ASN A 103 -1.32 -6.35 -12.32
CA ASN A 103 -0.67 -5.53 -11.30
C ASN A 103 0.85 -5.59 -11.28
N ARG A 104 1.46 -6.35 -12.19
CA ARG A 104 2.92 -6.55 -12.27
C ARG A 104 3.53 -7.07 -10.97
N GLY A 105 2.75 -7.78 -10.15
CA GLY A 105 3.18 -8.32 -8.86
C GLY A 105 3.05 -7.37 -7.67
N PHE A 106 2.54 -6.15 -7.87
CA PHE A 106 2.29 -5.21 -6.77
C PHE A 106 1.01 -5.55 -6.01
N MET A 107 1.07 -6.60 -5.20
CA MET A 107 -0.02 -7.00 -4.33
C MET A 107 0.41 -7.47 -2.95
N ARG A 108 -0.48 -7.28 -1.99
CA ARG A 108 -0.40 -7.88 -0.65
C ARG A 108 -1.25 -9.14 -0.61
N ALA A 109 -0.72 -10.21 -0.05
CA ALA A 109 -1.45 -11.42 0.28
C ALA A 109 -1.73 -11.44 1.79
N ARG A 110 -3.01 -11.61 2.16
CA ARG A 110 -3.46 -11.71 3.54
C ARG A 110 -4.34 -12.94 3.68
N LEU A 111 -4.11 -13.70 4.76
CA LEU A 111 -5.04 -14.75 5.19
C LEU A 111 -6.13 -14.10 6.04
N VAL A 112 -7.38 -14.25 5.64
CA VAL A 112 -8.55 -13.82 6.40
C VAL A 112 -9.41 -15.05 6.61
N ASP A 113 -9.48 -15.53 7.85
CA ASP A 113 -10.02 -16.86 8.18
C ASP A 113 -9.31 -17.96 7.37
N ASP A 114 -10.02 -18.69 6.51
CA ASP A 114 -9.47 -19.68 5.58
C ASP A 114 -9.35 -19.16 4.14
N ASP A 115 -9.64 -17.87 3.91
CA ASP A 115 -9.63 -17.25 2.59
C ASP A 115 -8.30 -16.51 2.34
N LEU A 116 -7.71 -16.74 1.16
CA LEU A 116 -6.57 -15.97 0.67
C LEU A 116 -7.05 -14.74 -0.08
N MET A 117 -6.82 -13.58 0.52
CA MET A 117 -7.15 -12.27 -0.04
C MET A 117 -5.90 -11.62 -0.65
N LEU A 118 -6.03 -11.19 -1.91
CA LEU A 118 -5.02 -10.41 -2.63
C LEU A 118 -5.48 -8.97 -2.82
N SER A 119 -4.67 -8.01 -2.39
CA SER A 119 -4.93 -6.56 -2.51
C SER A 119 -3.99 -5.90 -3.50
N ASP A 120 -4.49 -5.16 -4.52
CA ASP A 120 -3.63 -4.38 -5.44
C ASP A 120 -3.07 -3.13 -4.76
N LEU A 121 -1.75 -3.02 -4.67
CA LEU A 121 -1.06 -1.93 -3.96
C LEU A 121 -1.05 -0.61 -4.74
N ARG A 122 -1.31 -0.65 -6.05
CA ARG A 122 -1.28 0.54 -6.93
C ARG A 122 -2.56 1.37 -6.81
N MET A 123 -3.66 0.74 -6.39
CA MET A 123 -4.99 1.35 -6.39
C MET A 123 -5.63 1.33 -5.00
N GLY A 124 -5.41 2.40 -4.24
CA GLY A 124 -5.87 2.53 -2.86
C GLY A 124 -4.84 3.25 -2.00
N LEU A 125 -5.14 3.44 -0.72
CA LEU A 125 -4.24 3.98 0.32
C LEU A 125 -4.29 3.00 1.50
N GLU A 126 -3.16 2.68 2.12
CA GLU A 126 -3.16 1.90 3.36
C GLU A 126 -3.96 2.69 4.43
N PRO A 127 -4.85 2.05 5.22
CA PRO A 127 -5.12 0.60 5.33
C PRO A 127 -6.16 0.03 4.34
N ASP A 128 -6.86 0.90 3.61
CA ASP A 128 -8.04 0.55 2.81
C ASP A 128 -7.72 0.49 1.30
N TYR A 129 -7.32 -0.70 0.85
CA TYR A 129 -7.17 -0.97 -0.59
C TYR A 129 -8.53 -1.15 -1.25
N ASN A 130 -8.73 -0.49 -2.41
CA ASN A 130 -10.02 -0.52 -3.13
C ASN A 130 -10.29 -1.87 -3.81
N PHE A 131 -9.23 -2.61 -4.11
CA PHE A 131 -9.27 -3.84 -4.90
C PHE A 131 -8.74 -5.01 -4.09
N ASN A 132 -9.65 -5.69 -3.39
CA ASN A 132 -9.38 -6.91 -2.65
C ASN A 132 -10.11 -8.08 -3.31
N PHE A 133 -9.38 -9.13 -3.65
CA PHE A 133 -9.91 -10.32 -4.30
C PHE A 133 -9.60 -11.54 -3.47
N VAL A 134 -10.63 -12.30 -3.09
CA VAL A 134 -10.40 -13.64 -2.55
C VAL A 134 -10.23 -14.58 -3.72
N VAL A 135 -9.07 -15.24 -3.79
CA VAL A 135 -8.67 -16.05 -4.95
C VAL A 135 -8.60 -17.54 -4.65
N ALA A 136 -8.46 -17.90 -3.37
CA ALA A 136 -8.36 -19.27 -2.92
C ALA A 136 -8.96 -19.41 -1.53
N HIS A 137 -9.50 -20.59 -1.25
CA HIS A 137 -9.96 -21.00 0.06
C HIS A 137 -9.11 -22.18 0.54
N ARG A 138 -8.77 -22.23 1.83
CA ARG A 138 -7.99 -23.30 2.41
C ARG A 138 -8.92 -24.37 2.96
N GLU A 139 -8.91 -25.53 2.32
CA GLU A 139 -9.70 -26.68 2.76
C GLU A 139 -8.76 -27.86 3.03
N ASN A 140 -8.83 -28.44 4.23
CA ASN A 140 -7.97 -29.56 4.67
C ASN A 140 -6.46 -29.26 4.50
N GLY A 141 -6.06 -28.02 4.74
CA GLY A 141 -4.67 -27.57 4.64
C GLY A 141 -4.18 -27.35 3.20
N LYS A 142 -5.02 -27.56 2.18
CA LYS A 142 -4.70 -27.33 0.76
C LYS A 142 -5.45 -26.12 0.22
N TRP A 143 -4.80 -25.37 -0.66
CA TRP A 143 -5.45 -24.28 -1.38
C TRP A 143 -6.35 -24.82 -2.49
N GLN A 144 -7.61 -24.43 -2.46
CA GLN A 144 -8.57 -24.66 -3.54
C GLN A 144 -8.83 -23.34 -4.27
N PRO A 145 -8.69 -23.30 -5.61
CA PRO A 145 -9.05 -22.12 -6.37
C PRO A 145 -10.56 -21.89 -6.27
N ILE A 146 -10.96 -20.67 -5.94
CA ILE A 146 -12.36 -20.28 -5.98
C ILE A 146 -12.60 -19.31 -7.13
N VAL A 147 -13.86 -19.16 -7.55
CA VAL A 147 -14.24 -18.05 -8.44
C VAL A 147 -13.89 -16.75 -7.73
N PRO A 148 -13.02 -15.90 -8.30
CA PRO A 148 -12.55 -14.71 -7.60
C PRO A 148 -13.72 -13.82 -7.23
N ARG A 149 -13.90 -13.64 -5.93
CA ARG A 149 -14.89 -12.70 -5.42
C ARG A 149 -14.14 -11.44 -5.06
N GLN A 150 -14.51 -10.33 -5.71
CA GLN A 150 -14.10 -9.04 -5.21
C GLN A 150 -14.83 -8.84 -3.90
N VAL A 151 -14.12 -9.00 -2.80
CA VAL A 151 -14.59 -8.53 -1.52
C VAL A 151 -14.40 -7.03 -1.62
N GLN A 152 -15.47 -6.31 -1.95
CA GLN A 152 -15.58 -4.95 -1.48
C GLN A 152 -15.36 -5.11 0.02
N ALA A 153 -14.19 -4.71 0.52
CA ALA A 153 -14.00 -4.59 1.96
C ALA A 153 -15.26 -3.87 2.41
N ALA A 154 -16.08 -4.55 3.23
CA ALA A 154 -17.33 -3.99 3.73
C ALA A 154 -17.00 -2.55 4.07
N TYR A 155 -17.60 -1.63 3.33
CA TYR A 155 -17.14 -0.26 3.14
C TYR A 155 -16.95 0.40 4.51
N ARG A 156 -15.78 0.18 5.12
CA ARG A 156 -15.01 1.20 5.80
C ARG A 156 -14.17 1.80 4.68
N ALA A 157 -14.79 2.40 3.66
CA ALA A 157 -14.68 3.85 3.71
C ALA A 157 -14.91 4.33 5.13
N PRO A 158 -13.96 5.11 5.61
CA PRO A 158 -14.48 6.40 5.88
C PRO A 158 -13.61 7.36 5.11
N VAL A 159 -13.91 7.41 3.83
CA VAL A 159 -14.46 8.66 3.40
C VAL A 159 -15.97 8.60 3.20
N ALA A 160 -16.67 8.26 4.28
CA ALA A 160 -17.93 8.93 4.56
C ALA A 160 -17.65 10.44 4.40
N ARG A 161 -18.61 11.20 3.85
CA ARG A 161 -18.36 12.59 3.43
C ARG A 161 -17.74 13.46 4.54
N ASP A 162 -17.95 13.07 5.79
CA ASP A 162 -17.39 13.62 7.03
C ASP A 162 -15.87 13.44 7.19
N GLN A 163 -15.28 12.33 6.72
CA GLN A 163 -13.84 12.05 6.87
C GLN A 163 -12.99 12.49 5.66
N ILE A 164 -13.61 12.94 4.56
CA ILE A 164 -12.88 13.41 3.35
C ILE A 164 -12.06 14.63 3.69
N GLY A 165 -12.66 15.54 4.48
CA GLY A 165 -11.96 16.70 4.98
C GLY A 165 -10.74 16.34 5.83
N ALA A 166 -10.84 15.30 6.66
CA ALA A 166 -9.73 14.87 7.53
C ALA A 166 -8.55 14.30 6.74
N VAL A 167 -8.81 13.44 5.74
CA VAL A 167 -7.76 12.89 4.88
C VAL A 167 -7.10 14.00 4.05
N LEU A 168 -7.90 14.90 3.47
CA LEU A 168 -7.38 16.05 2.72
C LEU A 168 -6.56 16.99 3.62
N ALA A 169 -7.00 17.23 4.85
CA ALA A 169 -6.27 18.03 5.82
C ALA A 169 -4.92 17.38 6.20
N GLN A 170 -4.89 16.07 6.41
CA GLN A 170 -3.65 15.32 6.67
C GLN A 170 -2.70 15.37 5.47
N MET A 171 -3.21 15.20 4.26
CA MET A 171 -2.42 15.35 3.03
C MET A 171 -1.86 16.78 2.91
N TRP A 172 -2.69 17.80 3.16
CA TRP A 172 -2.25 19.20 3.14
C TRP A 172 -1.15 19.45 4.18
N GLN A 173 -1.32 18.93 5.39
CA GLN A 173 -0.30 18.99 6.42
C GLN A 173 1.00 18.33 5.95
N ARG A 174 0.95 17.13 5.33
CA ARG A 174 2.13 16.43 4.79
C ARG A 174 2.81 17.14 3.64
N ILE A 175 2.07 17.89 2.83
CA ILE A 175 2.66 18.72 1.76
C ILE A 175 3.57 19.79 2.38
N TRP A 176 3.12 20.44 3.46
CA TRP A 176 3.80 21.62 4.02
C TRP A 176 4.66 21.35 5.26
N HIS A 177 4.54 20.18 5.89
CA HIS A 177 5.28 19.83 7.10
C HIS A 177 5.97 18.47 6.94
N GLU A 178 7.23 18.40 7.39
CA GLU A 178 7.95 17.14 7.50
C GLU A 178 7.23 16.22 8.50
N PRO A 179 7.21 14.90 8.25
CA PRO A 179 6.63 13.96 9.18
C PRO A 179 7.48 14.01 10.45
N ARG A 180 6.89 14.40 11.58
CA ARG A 180 7.50 14.15 12.89
C ARG A 180 7.73 12.64 12.94
N SER A 181 8.99 12.24 13.07
CA SER A 181 9.47 10.86 13.08
C SER A 181 8.69 10.02 14.09
N THR A 182 7.52 9.56 13.66
CA THR A 182 6.73 8.58 14.37
C THR A 182 7.04 7.32 13.59
N ALA A 183 7.93 6.51 14.13
CA ALA A 183 8.04 5.12 13.74
C ALA A 183 6.67 4.48 14.03
N LEU A 184 5.74 4.63 13.08
CA LEU A 184 4.50 3.87 13.03
C LEU A 184 4.90 2.50 12.54
N THR A 185 5.46 1.72 13.47
CA THR A 185 5.55 0.27 13.42
C THR A 185 4.16 -0.24 13.04
N GLY A 186 3.95 -0.49 11.75
CA GLY A 186 2.73 -1.13 11.28
C GLY A 186 2.72 -2.54 11.83
N ASP A 187 1.72 -2.84 12.63
CA ASP A 187 1.17 -4.17 12.93
C ASP A 187 2.18 -5.27 13.31
N LEU A 188 3.15 -4.96 14.18
CA LEU A 188 3.84 -6.00 14.96
C LEU A 188 3.10 -6.36 16.27
N GLN A 189 1.89 -5.86 16.51
CA GLN A 189 1.14 -6.10 17.76
C GLN A 189 -0.20 -6.83 17.63
N ASP A 190 -0.80 -6.98 16.44
CA ASP A 190 -2.10 -7.68 16.32
C ASP A 190 -1.99 -9.17 15.93
N ALA A 191 -0.79 -9.72 15.90
CA ALA A 191 -0.57 -11.16 15.80
C ALA A 191 -0.25 -11.78 17.18
N GLY A 192 -1.26 -11.82 18.08
CA GLY A 192 -1.23 -12.77 19.20
C GLY A 192 -1.76 -12.25 20.54
N ALA A 193 -3.07 -12.28 20.72
CA ALA A 193 -3.68 -12.70 21.99
C ALA A 193 -5.15 -13.09 21.75
N PRO A 194 -5.56 -14.36 21.95
CA PRO A 194 -6.99 -14.67 22.04
C PRO A 194 -7.56 -13.95 23.26
N ALA A 195 -8.62 -13.16 23.05
CA ALA A 195 -9.38 -12.54 24.12
C ALA A 195 -9.92 -13.63 25.06
N ALA A 196 -9.36 -13.72 26.26
CA ALA A 196 -9.86 -14.59 27.31
C ALA A 196 -11.24 -14.10 27.75
N VAL A 197 -12.24 -14.97 27.59
CA VAL A 197 -13.60 -14.80 28.12
C VAL A 197 -13.52 -14.76 29.66
N PRO A 198 -14.07 -13.75 30.35
CA PRO A 198 -14.14 -13.78 31.80
C PRO A 198 -15.15 -14.84 32.24
N ALA A 199 -14.67 -15.88 32.94
CA ALA A 199 -15.50 -16.81 33.68
C ALA A 199 -16.13 -16.07 34.87
N SER A 200 -17.45 -15.83 34.81
CA SER A 200 -18.22 -15.39 35.97
C SER A 200 -18.38 -16.58 36.92
N ALA A 201 -17.75 -16.48 38.09
CA ALA A 201 -17.85 -17.45 39.16
C ALA A 201 -19.18 -17.28 39.90
N ALA A 202 -19.90 -18.39 40.06
CA ALA A 202 -21.01 -18.53 40.97
C ALA A 202 -20.59 -18.26 42.42
N ARG A 203 -21.40 -17.48 43.13
CA ARG A 203 -21.64 -17.59 44.57
C ARG A 203 -23.08 -17.20 44.86
#